data_AF-A0A3D1RCQ7-F1
#
_entry.id   AF-A0A3D1RCQ7-F1
#
_cell.length_a   1.000
_cell.length_b   1.000
_cell.length_c   1.000
_cell.angle_alpha   90.00
_cell.angle_beta   90.00
_cell.angle_gamma   90.00
#
_symmetry.space_group_name_H-M   'P 1'
#
loop_
_entity.id
_entity.type
_entity.pdbx_description
1 polymer ?
#
loop_
_entity_poly.entity_id
_entity_poly.type
_entity_poly.pdbx_seq_one_letter_code
_entity_poly.pdbx_strand_id
1 'polypeptide(L)'
;MANGRDQILEGGLLDVGPGLEPDETLDAVCRGEVQLIQRRAGYRFSVDALLLAAFAARPRGKVVDLGTGCGVVAVLLAKRGARSVVGVELQPGLAQIALRNVRLNRCDEQVHIVNADLRDLRATLPSGGVDLVVSHPP
;
A
#
# COMPACT_ATOMS: atom_id res chain seq x y z
N MET A 1 49.72 19.05 -3.17
CA MET A 1 49.41 19.83 -4.38
C MET A 1 48.28 19.13 -5.11
N ALA A 2 47.27 19.91 -5.46
CA ALA A 2 46.22 19.70 -6.48
C ALA A 2 46.72 18.95 -7.73
N ASN A 3 45.94 18.35 -8.63
CA ASN A 3 44.51 18.11 -8.83
C ASN A 3 44.46 17.29 -10.14
N GLY A 4 43.47 16.42 -10.31
CA GLY A 4 43.30 15.59 -11.51
C GLY A 4 41.87 15.09 -11.60
N ARG A 5 40.94 16.04 -11.48
CA ARG A 5 39.51 15.90 -11.80
C ARG A 5 39.31 15.58 -13.29
N ASP A 6 38.07 15.17 -13.55
CA ASP A 6 37.39 15.15 -14.85
C ASP A 6 37.54 13.86 -15.68
N GLN A 7 36.64 12.91 -15.41
CA GLN A 7 35.61 12.48 -16.37
C GLN A 7 34.83 11.27 -15.83
N ILE A 8 33.83 11.50 -14.97
CA ILE A 8 32.69 10.59 -14.85
C ILE A 8 31.43 11.45 -14.86
N LEU A 9 30.86 11.51 -16.06
CA LEU A 9 29.46 11.76 -16.40
C LEU A 9 28.60 12.37 -15.28
N GLU A 10 28.29 13.65 -15.45
CA GLU A 10 27.09 14.28 -14.92
C GLU A 10 25.85 13.56 -15.50
N GLY A 11 25.48 12.43 -14.89
CA GLY A 11 24.16 11.83 -15.00
C GLY A 11 23.37 12.28 -13.78
N GLY A 12 22.48 13.25 -13.98
CA GLY A 12 21.75 13.97 -12.95
C GLY A 12 21.19 13.09 -11.84
N LEU A 13 21.17 13.66 -10.64
CA LEU A 13 20.40 13.25 -9.47
C LEU A 13 19.16 12.44 -9.90
N LEU A 14 19.14 11.14 -9.61
CA LEU A 14 17.97 10.30 -9.88
C LEU A 14 16.79 10.85 -9.08
N ASP A 15 15.92 11.58 -9.77
CA ASP A 15 14.61 12.00 -9.29
C ASP A 15 13.77 10.73 -9.06
N VAL A 16 13.73 10.24 -7.82
CA VAL A 16 12.83 9.16 -7.40
C VAL A 16 11.44 9.72 -7.11
N GLY A 17 10.80 10.24 -8.16
CA GLY A 17 9.34 10.38 -8.19
C GLY A 17 8.69 9.01 -8.39
N PRO A 18 7.51 8.73 -7.80
CA PRO A 18 6.78 7.50 -8.08
C PRO A 18 6.28 7.61 -9.51
N GLY A 19 6.95 7.04 -10.50
CA GLY A 19 6.55 7.17 -11.90
C GLY A 19 5.06 6.83 -12.06
N LEU A 20 4.22 7.86 -12.18
CA LEU A 20 2.77 7.73 -12.30
C LEU A 20 2.44 7.35 -13.74
N GLU A 21 1.51 6.43 -13.90
CA GLU A 21 0.92 6.18 -15.21
C GLU A 21 0.00 7.35 -15.60
N PRO A 22 -0.25 7.59 -16.91
CA PRO A 22 -1.06 8.74 -17.35
C PRO A 22 -2.47 8.77 -16.73
N ASP A 23 -3.05 7.61 -16.49
CA ASP A 23 -4.35 7.44 -15.86
C ASP A 23 -4.29 7.39 -14.33
N GLU A 24 -3.18 7.78 -13.70
CA GLU A 24 -3.03 7.80 -12.25
C GLU A 24 -2.94 9.22 -11.66
N THR A 25 -3.34 9.33 -10.40
CA THR A 25 -3.17 10.50 -9.53
C THR A 25 -2.44 10.12 -8.26
N LEU A 26 -1.77 11.08 -7.64
CA LEU A 26 -1.22 10.96 -6.31
C LEU A 26 -2.07 11.79 -5.34
N ASP A 27 -2.75 11.10 -4.43
CA ASP A 27 -3.60 11.71 -3.42
C ASP A 27 -2.92 11.66 -2.04
N ALA A 28 -3.03 12.75 -1.28
CA ALA A 28 -2.46 12.85 0.06
C ALA A 28 -3.57 12.82 1.11
N VAL A 29 -3.44 11.95 2.11
CA VAL A 29 -4.37 11.85 3.25
C VAL A 29 -3.61 11.99 4.57
N CYS A 30 -4.34 12.12 5.68
CA CYS A 30 -3.75 12.29 7.02
C CYS A 30 -2.71 13.42 7.07
N ARG A 31 -3.06 14.60 6.52
CA ARG A 31 -2.17 15.77 6.42
C ARG A 31 -0.86 15.51 5.67
N GLY A 32 -0.86 14.56 4.73
CA GLY A 32 0.29 14.24 3.87
C GLY A 32 1.18 13.12 4.40
N GLU A 33 0.88 12.55 5.57
CA GLU A 33 1.64 11.41 6.13
C GLU A 33 1.46 10.12 5.32
N VAL A 34 0.39 10.06 4.53
CA VAL A 34 0.08 8.95 3.64
C VAL A 34 -0.17 9.47 2.24
N GLN A 35 0.55 8.93 1.27
CA GLN A 35 0.41 9.26 -0.14
C GLN A 35 -0.05 8.02 -0.91
N LEU A 36 -1.06 8.16 -1.75
CA LEU A 36 -1.72 7.04 -2.43
C LEU A 36 -1.85 7.34 -3.92
N ILE A 37 -1.22 6.51 -4.72
CA ILE A 37 -1.45 6.36 -6.15
C ILE A 37 -2.85 5.76 -6.32
N GLN A 38 -3.64 6.35 -7.21
CA GLN A 38 -4.98 5.90 -7.57
C GLN A 38 -5.20 6.08 -9.06
N ARG A 39 -6.07 5.25 -9.66
CA ARG A 39 -6.55 5.53 -11.01
C ARG A 39 -7.44 6.77 -11.03
N ARG A 40 -7.39 7.54 -12.10
CA ARG A 40 -8.27 8.69 -12.38
C ARG A 40 -9.73 8.23 -12.54
N ALA A 41 -9.92 7.06 -13.15
CA ALA A 41 -11.22 6.46 -13.40
C ALA A 41 -11.29 5.04 -12.83
N GLY A 42 -12.50 4.62 -12.44
CA GLY A 42 -12.73 3.35 -11.76
C GLY A 42 -12.68 3.49 -10.24
N TYR A 43 -12.24 2.44 -9.55
CA TYR A 43 -12.17 2.42 -8.09
C TYR A 43 -11.22 3.52 -7.57
N ARG A 44 -11.72 4.29 -6.59
CA ARG A 44 -10.97 5.25 -5.78
C ARG A 44 -11.42 5.08 -4.34
N PHE A 45 -10.51 5.26 -3.38
CA PHE A 45 -10.88 5.13 -1.98
C PHE A 45 -11.90 6.20 -1.58
N SER A 46 -12.84 5.81 -0.73
CA SER A 46 -13.83 6.70 -0.13
C SER A 46 -13.37 7.15 1.27
N VAL A 47 -14.08 8.12 1.85
CA VAL A 47 -13.90 8.48 3.27
C VAL A 47 -14.17 7.28 4.18
N ASP A 48 -15.04 6.35 3.78
CA ASP A 48 -15.38 5.17 4.57
C ASP A 48 -14.17 4.26 4.81
N ALA A 49 -13.27 4.14 3.84
CA ALA A 49 -12.01 3.40 4.03
C ALA A 49 -11.12 4.03 5.12
N LEU A 50 -11.09 5.37 5.18
CA LEU A 50 -10.34 6.10 6.21
C LEU A 50 -10.98 5.92 7.59
N LEU A 51 -12.31 5.97 7.65
CA LEU A 51 -13.09 5.75 8.86
C LEU A 51 -12.97 4.32 9.35
N LEU A 52 -13.01 3.31 8.47
CA LEU A 52 -12.80 1.91 8.81
C LEU A 52 -11.43 1.71 9.45
N ALA A 53 -10.38 2.28 8.85
CA ALA A 53 -9.03 2.16 9.38
C ALA A 53 -8.86 2.89 10.73
N ALA A 54 -9.70 3.88 11.03
CA ALA A 54 -9.73 4.55 12.33
C ALA A 54 -10.60 3.81 13.36
N PHE A 55 -11.68 3.18 12.92
CA PHE A 55 -12.59 2.37 13.71
C PHE A 55 -11.96 1.05 14.16
N ALA A 56 -11.19 0.42 13.27
CA ALA A 56 -10.36 -0.73 13.58
C ALA A 56 -9.42 -0.37 14.74
N ALA A 57 -9.73 -0.86 15.94
CA ALA A 57 -8.95 -0.63 17.15
C ALA A 57 -7.45 -0.87 16.89
N ARG A 58 -6.56 -0.07 17.49
CA ARG A 58 -5.09 -0.11 17.29
C ARG A 58 -4.57 -1.54 17.21
N PRO A 59 -4.38 -2.09 16.00
CA PRO A 59 -3.98 -3.48 15.88
C PRO A 59 -2.52 -3.57 16.32
N ARG A 60 -2.20 -4.52 17.20
CA ARG A 60 -0.81 -4.80 17.62
C ARG A 60 -0.26 -6.08 17.01
N GLY A 61 -1.11 -6.81 16.28
CA GLY A 61 -0.85 -8.15 15.81
C GLY A 61 -0.87 -8.26 14.29
N LYS A 62 -1.20 -9.46 13.82
CA LYS A 62 -1.33 -9.79 12.40
C LYS A 62 -2.71 -9.39 11.91
N VAL A 63 -2.76 -8.65 10.81
CA VAL A 63 -4.00 -8.12 10.23
C VAL A 63 -4.19 -8.64 8.81
N VAL A 64 -5.43 -8.88 8.42
CA VAL A 64 -5.80 -9.18 7.04
C VAL A 64 -6.81 -8.14 6.55
N ASP A 65 -6.54 -7.55 5.39
CA ASP A 65 -7.40 -6.60 4.68
C ASP A 65 -7.96 -7.26 3.41
N LEU A 66 -9.24 -7.66 3.45
CA LEU A 66 -9.90 -8.39 2.38
C LEU A 66 -10.55 -7.41 1.40
N GLY A 67 -10.10 -7.44 0.14
CA GLY A 67 -10.48 -6.44 -0.86
C GLY A 67 -9.71 -5.14 -0.66
N THR A 68 -8.38 -5.24 -0.59
CA THR A 68 -7.53 -4.11 -0.17
C THR A 68 -7.51 -2.95 -1.18
N GLY A 69 -7.99 -3.16 -2.42
CA GLY A 69 -8.08 -2.12 -3.43
C GLY A 69 -6.71 -1.51 -3.72
N CYS A 70 -6.57 -0.19 -3.56
CA CYS A 70 -5.28 0.51 -3.69
C CYS A 70 -4.38 0.44 -2.44
N GLY A 71 -4.75 -0.36 -1.43
CA GLY A 71 -3.95 -0.58 -0.22
C GLY A 71 -4.13 0.46 0.88
N VAL A 72 -5.12 1.35 0.78
CA VAL A 72 -5.30 2.47 1.73
C VAL A 72 -5.49 1.99 3.18
N VAL A 73 -6.35 1.01 3.42
CA VAL A 73 -6.61 0.48 4.75
C VAL A 73 -5.37 -0.24 5.27
N ALA A 74 -4.76 -1.12 4.46
CA ALA A 74 -3.54 -1.82 4.82
C ALA A 74 -2.38 -0.89 5.24
N VAL A 75 -2.11 0.16 4.46
CA VAL A 75 -1.09 1.17 4.77
C VAL A 75 -1.41 1.91 6.07
N LEU A 76 -2.67 2.31 6.25
CA LEU A 76 -3.09 3.02 7.45
C LEU A 76 -2.99 2.13 8.71
N LEU A 77 -3.35 0.86 8.63
CA LEU A 77 -3.26 -0.08 9.76
C LEU A 77 -1.80 -0.38 10.13
N ALA A 78 -0.90 -0.49 9.15
CA ALA A 78 0.54 -0.59 9.40
C ALA A 78 1.06 0.65 10.15
N LYS A 79 0.77 1.85 9.65
CA LYS A 79 1.16 3.11 10.31
C LYS A 79 0.56 3.29 11.70
N ARG A 80 -0.56 2.62 12.00
CA ARG A 80 -1.21 2.63 13.33
C ARG A 80 -0.69 1.58 14.31
N GLY A 81 0.25 0.73 13.89
CA GLY A 81 0.99 -0.18 14.76
C GLY A 81 0.72 -1.67 14.55
N ALA A 82 0.05 -2.07 13.46
CA ALA A 82 -0.04 -3.48 13.10
C ALA A 82 1.36 -4.08 12.97
N ARG A 83 1.59 -5.28 13.52
CA ARG A 83 2.88 -5.97 13.37
C ARG A 83 3.11 -6.39 11.93
N SER A 84 2.06 -6.88 11.27
CA SER A 84 2.08 -7.24 9.86
C SER A 84 0.66 -7.14 9.29
N VAL A 85 0.55 -6.79 8.02
CA VAL A 85 -0.72 -6.72 7.29
C VAL A 85 -0.62 -7.52 6.01
N VAL A 86 -1.62 -8.37 5.74
CA VAL A 86 -1.80 -8.99 4.42
C VAL A 86 -3.00 -8.36 3.75
N GLY A 87 -2.77 -7.66 2.64
CA GLY A 87 -3.84 -7.13 1.79
C GLY A 87 -4.13 -8.09 0.64
N VAL A 88 -5.38 -8.49 0.47
CA VAL A 88 -5.80 -9.40 -0.61
C VAL A 88 -6.64 -8.64 -1.62
N GLU A 89 -6.27 -8.71 -2.89
CA GLU A 89 -6.99 -8.05 -3.99
C GLU A 89 -7.15 -8.99 -5.19
N LEU A 90 -8.36 -9.06 -5.76
CA LEU A 90 -8.66 -9.91 -6.90
C LEU A 90 -8.11 -9.31 -8.21
N GLN A 91 -8.20 -7.99 -8.38
CA GLN A 91 -7.85 -7.31 -9.61
C GLN A 91 -6.33 -7.03 -9.68
N PRO A 92 -5.59 -7.59 -10.66
CA PRO A 92 -4.13 -7.44 -10.73
C PRO A 92 -3.67 -5.98 -10.81
N GLY A 93 -4.42 -5.12 -11.52
CA GLY A 93 -4.09 -3.69 -11.64
C GLY A 93 -4.15 -2.95 -10.31
N LEU A 94 -5.20 -3.19 -9.50
CA LEU A 94 -5.30 -2.59 -8.17
C LEU A 94 -4.25 -3.15 -7.21
N ALA A 95 -3.97 -4.46 -7.28
CA ALA A 95 -2.91 -5.08 -6.48
C ALA A 95 -1.52 -4.46 -6.76
N GLN A 96 -1.21 -4.16 -8.03
CA GLN A 96 0.03 -3.45 -8.41
C GLN A 96 0.10 -2.03 -7.85
N ILE A 97 -1.02 -1.29 -7.91
CA ILE A 97 -1.12 0.04 -7.30
C ILE A 97 -0.93 -0.06 -5.78
N ALA A 98 -1.55 -1.04 -5.12
CA ALA A 98 -1.39 -1.27 -3.69
C ALA A 98 0.07 -1.56 -3.31
N LEU A 99 0.79 -2.40 -4.09
CA LEU A 99 2.21 -2.65 -3.90
C LEU A 99 3.06 -1.37 -4.01
N ARG A 100 2.77 -0.53 -5.01
CA ARG A 100 3.46 0.76 -5.18
C ARG A 100 3.15 1.70 -4.02
N ASN A 101 1.92 1.73 -3.53
CA ASN A 101 1.52 2.52 -2.36
C ASN A 101 2.19 2.05 -1.07
N VAL A 102 2.31 0.74 -0.86
CA VAL A 102 3.03 0.19 0.28
C VAL A 102 4.49 0.67 0.29
N ARG A 103 5.19 0.60 -0.85
CA ARG A 103 6.57 1.08 -0.98
C ARG A 103 6.68 2.58 -0.82
N LEU A 104 5.80 3.34 -1.47
CA LEU A 104 5.74 4.80 -1.39
C LEU A 104 5.61 5.28 0.07
N ASN A 105 4.86 4.54 0.89
CA ASN A 105 4.65 4.85 2.29
C ASN A 105 5.66 4.21 3.27
N ARG A 106 6.68 3.49 2.74
CA ARG A 106 7.71 2.77 3.50
C ARG A 106 7.12 1.74 4.46
N CYS A 107 6.15 0.97 3.96
CA CYS A 107 5.45 -0.07 4.72
C CYS A 107 5.73 -1.48 4.19
N ASP A 108 6.69 -1.64 3.27
CA ASP A 108 6.99 -2.89 2.56
C ASP A 108 7.53 -4.01 3.45
N GLU A 109 8.17 -3.68 4.57
CA GLU A 109 8.57 -4.68 5.58
C GLU A 109 7.37 -5.23 6.38
N GLN A 110 6.25 -4.50 6.43
CA GLN A 110 5.09 -4.82 7.28
C GLN A 110 3.86 -5.25 6.49
N VAL A 111 3.70 -4.75 5.27
CA VAL A 111 2.51 -4.96 4.44
C VAL A 111 2.87 -5.82 3.24
N HIS A 112 2.15 -6.91 3.06
CA HIS A 112 2.28 -7.81 1.92
C HIS A 112 0.97 -7.84 1.14
N ILE A 113 1.05 -7.54 -0.16
CA ILE A 113 -0.11 -7.59 -1.05
C ILE A 113 -0.11 -8.91 -1.79
N VAL A 114 -1.26 -9.58 -1.78
CA VAL A 114 -1.51 -10.83 -2.49
C VAL A 114 -2.58 -10.57 -3.54
N ASN A 115 -2.25 -10.83 -4.80
CA ASN A 115 -3.26 -10.92 -5.85
C ASN A 115 -3.88 -12.32 -5.85
N ALA A 116 -5.10 -12.46 -5.32
CA ALA A 116 -5.77 -13.75 -5.18
C ALA A 116 -7.29 -13.59 -5.09
N ASP A 117 -7.99 -14.68 -5.39
CA ASP A 117 -9.42 -14.79 -5.13
C ASP A 117 -9.68 -15.13 -3.66
N LEU A 118 -10.61 -14.40 -3.02
CA LEU A 118 -11.01 -14.64 -1.64
C LEU A 118 -11.55 -16.07 -1.42
N ARG A 119 -12.12 -16.68 -2.46
CA ARG A 119 -12.65 -18.05 -2.45
C ARG A 119 -11.55 -19.11 -2.28
N ASP A 120 -10.32 -18.78 -2.66
CA ASP A 120 -9.18 -19.70 -2.67
C ASP A 120 -8.12 -19.37 -1.59
N LEU A 121 -8.50 -18.55 -0.59
CA LEU A 121 -7.57 -18.05 0.42
C LEU A 121 -6.94 -19.11 1.31
N ARG A 122 -7.50 -20.32 1.41
CA ARG A 122 -6.90 -21.41 2.21
C ARG A 122 -5.48 -21.77 1.76
N ALA A 123 -5.15 -21.57 0.49
CA ALA A 123 -3.80 -21.81 -0.02
C ALA A 123 -2.82 -20.67 0.33
N THR A 124 -3.34 -19.46 0.57
CA THR A 124 -2.53 -18.23 0.72
C THR A 124 -2.42 -17.77 2.17
N LEU A 125 -3.48 -17.95 2.95
CA LEU A 125 -3.56 -17.61 4.37
C LEU A 125 -3.78 -18.90 5.17
N PRO A 126 -2.75 -19.42 5.85
CA PRO A 126 -2.92 -20.60 6.69
C PRO A 126 -3.95 -20.34 7.80
N SER A 127 -4.69 -21.39 8.16
CA SER A 127 -5.74 -21.30 9.17
C SER A 127 -5.17 -20.93 10.55
N GLY A 128 -5.77 -19.93 11.20
CA GLY A 128 -5.39 -19.46 12.53
C GLY A 128 -4.23 -18.45 12.53
N GLY A 129 -4.19 -17.60 13.57
CA GLY A 129 -3.07 -16.67 13.79
C GLY A 129 -3.23 -15.29 13.13
N VAL A 130 -4.46 -14.81 12.96
CA VAL A 130 -4.75 -13.41 12.61
C VAL A 130 -5.53 -12.79 13.76
N ASP A 131 -5.11 -11.59 14.18
CA ASP A 131 -5.70 -10.87 15.32
C ASP A 131 -6.84 -9.93 14.89
N LEU A 132 -6.84 -9.52 13.63
CA LEU A 132 -7.86 -8.65 13.06
C LEU A 132 -8.06 -8.94 11.57
N VAL A 133 -9.32 -9.09 11.16
CA VAL A 133 -9.71 -9.11 9.75
C VAL A 133 -10.58 -7.88 9.49
N VAL A 134 -10.26 -7.12 8.45
CA VAL A 134 -11.05 -5.98 7.98
C VAL A 134 -11.45 -6.21 6.53
N SER A 135 -12.57 -5.61 6.13
CA SER A 135 -12.99 -5.58 4.73
C SER A 135 -13.83 -4.33 4.48
N HIS A 136 -13.58 -3.69 3.34
CA HIS A 136 -14.42 -2.63 2.79
C HIS A 136 -14.79 -3.03 1.36
N PRO A 137 -15.83 -3.87 1.19
CA PRO A 137 -16.21 -4.35 -0.13
C PRO A 137 -16.62 -3.18 -1.05
N PRO A 138 -16.35 -3.27 -2.36
CA PRO A 138 -16.69 -2.24 -3.34
C PRO A 138 -18.20 -2.07 -3.54
#